data_AF-A0A524LKW5-F1
#
_entry.id   AF-A0A524LKW5-F1
#
_cell.length_a   1.000
_cell.length_b   1.000
_cell.length_c   1.000
_cell.angle_alpha   90.00
_cell.angle_beta   90.00
_cell.angle_gamma   90.00
#
_symmetry.space_group_name_H-M   'P 1'
#
loop_
_entity.id
_entity.type
_entity.pdbx_description
1 polymer ?
#
loop_
_entity_poly.entity_id
_entity_poly.type
_entity_poly.pdbx_seq_one_letter_code
_entity_poly.pdbx_strand_id
1 'polypeptide(L)'
;MSNERSPMSTGGSTWGRPGGLINNATSTTFMEIRYRSLGKALDELRTKRVRLEEELRNGHVEQNEYASTLLKLIVETNSVTKEREDVGEKVKAVRSNKLR
;
A
#
# COMPACT_ATOMS: atom_id res chain seq x y z
N MET A 1 -21.73 54.44 -24.86
CA MET A 1 -23.05 53.80 -24.66
C MET A 1 -22.84 52.31 -24.73
N SER A 2 -23.24 51.65 -23.66
CA SER A 2 -23.03 50.25 -23.31
C SER A 2 -23.75 49.29 -24.26
N ASN A 3 -23.18 48.11 -24.52
CA ASN A 3 -23.93 46.88 -24.77
C ASN A 3 -23.06 45.64 -24.48
N GLU A 4 -23.23 45.15 -23.26
CA GLU A 4 -23.35 43.76 -22.81
C GLU A 4 -22.75 42.63 -23.68
N ARG A 5 -21.70 41.98 -23.15
CA ARG A 5 -21.50 40.54 -23.29
C ARG A 5 -20.98 39.96 -21.98
N SER A 6 -21.90 39.39 -21.20
CA SER A 6 -21.60 38.53 -20.06
C SER A 6 -20.73 37.36 -20.50
N PRO A 7 -19.65 37.02 -19.78
CA PRO A 7 -19.02 35.72 -19.97
C PRO A 7 -19.89 34.66 -19.28
N MET A 8 -20.35 33.70 -20.10
CA MET A 8 -20.94 32.44 -19.68
C MET A 8 -20.14 31.82 -18.53
N SER A 9 -20.84 31.53 -17.43
CA SER A 9 -20.42 30.55 -16.44
C SER A 9 -20.33 29.19 -17.14
N THR A 10 -19.16 28.86 -17.70
CA THR A 10 -18.80 27.47 -17.92
C THR A 10 -18.61 26.85 -16.55
N GLY A 11 -19.64 26.16 -16.08
CA GLY A 11 -19.58 25.19 -14.99
C GLY A 11 -18.54 24.14 -15.32
N GLY A 12 -17.28 24.44 -14.99
CA GLY A 12 -16.21 23.47 -14.93
C GLY A 12 -16.43 22.64 -13.69
N SER A 13 -17.11 21.51 -13.84
CA SER A 13 -17.03 20.41 -12.89
C SER A 13 -15.59 19.89 -12.91
N THR A 14 -14.69 20.61 -12.24
CA THR A 14 -13.35 20.13 -11.92
C THR A 14 -13.53 19.10 -10.83
N TRP A 15 -13.84 17.87 -11.25
CA TRP A 15 -13.32 16.69 -10.59
C TRP A 15 -11.84 16.99 -10.32
N GLY A 16 -11.55 17.25 -9.04
CA GLY A 16 -10.30 17.82 -8.61
C GLY A 16 -9.14 17.04 -9.20
N ARG A 17 -8.26 17.75 -9.92
CA ARG A 17 -6.98 17.25 -10.40
C ARG A 17 -6.37 16.33 -9.34
N PRO A 18 -6.21 15.02 -9.58
CA PRO A 18 -5.46 14.15 -8.68
C PRO A 18 -3.97 14.35 -8.94
N GLY A 19 -3.46 15.57 -8.74
CA GLY A 19 -2.15 15.97 -9.26
C GLY A 19 -1.31 16.86 -8.35
N GLY A 20 -1.69 17.08 -7.08
CA GLY A 20 -0.99 18.04 -6.22
C GLY A 20 -0.52 17.57 -4.85
N LEU A 21 -1.00 16.43 -4.34
CA LEU A 21 -0.84 16.07 -2.91
C LEU A 21 -0.37 14.63 -2.65
N ILE A 22 0.00 13.89 -3.69
CA ILE A 22 0.17 12.43 -3.61
C ILE A 22 1.50 11.98 -3.00
N ASN A 23 2.45 12.90 -2.79
CA ASN A 23 3.78 12.60 -2.26
C ASN A 23 4.07 13.29 -0.92
N ASN A 24 3.05 13.55 -0.09
CA ASN A 24 3.36 13.94 1.27
C ASN A 24 3.69 12.70 2.10
N ALA A 25 4.96 12.26 2.07
CA ALA A 25 5.50 11.21 2.93
C ALA A 25 5.30 11.50 4.45
N THR A 26 4.84 12.71 4.80
CA THR A 26 4.48 13.11 6.17
C THR A 26 2.98 13.10 6.47
N SER A 27 2.11 12.80 5.49
CA SER A 27 0.67 12.78 5.72
C SER A 27 0.25 11.52 6.48
N THR A 28 -0.38 11.73 7.66
CA THR A 28 -0.89 10.66 8.53
C THR A 28 -1.78 9.67 7.77
N THR A 29 -2.68 10.19 6.93
CA THR A 29 -3.61 9.37 6.15
C THR A 29 -2.87 8.45 5.17
N PHE A 30 -1.83 8.95 4.51
CA PHE A 30 -1.01 8.12 3.62
C PHE A 30 -0.24 7.05 4.40
N MET A 31 0.30 7.36 5.58
CA MET A 31 0.96 6.36 6.43
C MET A 31 -0.02 5.29 6.93
N GLU A 32 -1.25 5.66 7.27
CA GLU A 32 -2.29 4.70 7.67
C GLU A 32 -2.72 3.80 6.52
N ILE A 33 -2.88 4.36 5.32
CA ILE A 33 -3.16 3.59 4.10
C ILE A 33 -2.00 2.62 3.84
N ARG A 34 -0.75 3.09 3.91
CA ARG A 34 0.46 2.26 3.72
C ARG A 34 0.54 1.14 4.76
N TYR A 35 0.28 1.43 6.02
CA TYR A 35 0.28 0.41 7.09
C TYR A 35 -0.75 -0.70 6.81
N ARG A 36 -1.96 -0.32 6.34
CA ARG A 36 -3.00 -1.27 5.95
C ARG A 36 -2.63 -2.06 4.71
N SER A 37 -2.06 -1.42 3.68
CA SER A 37 -1.64 -2.10 2.46
C SER A 37 -0.52 -3.09 2.70
N LEU A 38 0.45 -2.75 3.56
CA LEU A 38 1.51 -3.68 3.99
C LEU A 38 0.94 -4.88 4.75
N GLY A 39 -0.13 -4.68 5.54
CA GLY A 39 -0.88 -5.79 6.15
C GLY A 39 -1.44 -6.75 5.10
N LYS A 40 -2.09 -6.23 4.06
CA LYS A 40 -2.62 -7.05 2.96
C LYS A 40 -1.52 -7.79 2.19
N ALA A 41 -0.39 -7.12 1.94
CA ALA A 41 0.76 -7.75 1.28
C ALA A 41 1.30 -8.94 2.09
N LEU A 42 1.34 -8.85 3.43
CA LEU A 42 1.71 -9.99 4.28
C LEU A 42 0.71 -11.15 4.19
N ASP A 43 -0.59 -10.84 4.10
CA ASP A 43 -1.62 -11.88 3.93
C ASP A 43 -1.50 -12.57 2.57
N GLU A 44 -1.23 -11.81 1.50
CA GLU A 44 -0.95 -12.37 0.17
C GLU A 44 0.30 -13.28 0.18
N LEU A 45 1.36 -12.89 0.89
CA LEU A 45 2.57 -13.72 1.04
C LEU A 45 2.28 -15.02 1.81
N ARG A 46 1.43 -14.97 2.84
CA ARG A 46 0.96 -16.17 3.54
C ARG A 46 0.18 -17.09 2.62
N THR A 47 -0.72 -16.55 1.81
CA THR A 47 -1.48 -17.33 0.82
C THR A 47 -0.56 -17.97 -0.22
N LYS A 48 0.42 -17.22 -0.75
CA LYS A 48 1.43 -17.77 -1.68
C LYS A 48 2.21 -18.92 -1.04
N ARG A 49 2.59 -18.80 0.23
CA ARG A 49 3.28 -19.88 0.96
C ARG A 49 2.41 -21.12 1.09
N VAL A 50 1.16 -20.98 1.52
CA VAL A 50 0.23 -22.12 1.67
C VAL A 50 0.03 -22.83 0.32
N ARG A 51 -0.15 -22.04 -0.75
CA ARG A 51 -0.28 -22.58 -2.11
C ARG A 51 0.99 -23.32 -2.55
N LEU A 52 2.17 -22.79 -2.26
CA LEU A 52 3.43 -23.45 -2.57
C LEU A 52 3.58 -24.79 -1.81
N GLU A 53 3.13 -24.84 -0.55
CA GLU A 53 3.08 -26.09 0.23
C GLU A 53 2.08 -27.10 -0.36
N GLU A 54 0.93 -26.64 -0.87
CA GLU A 54 -0.03 -27.48 -1.59
C GLU A 54 0.52 -28.00 -2.93
N GLU A 55 1.18 -27.15 -3.70
CA GLU A 55 1.79 -27.52 -4.98
C GLU A 55 2.90 -28.55 -4.78
N LEU A 56 3.71 -28.44 -3.73
CA LEU A 56 4.69 -29.46 -3.34
C LEU A 56 4.00 -30.78 -2.97
N ARG A 57 2.95 -30.74 -2.14
CA ARG A 57 2.22 -31.96 -1.72
C ARG A 57 1.57 -32.69 -2.90
N ASN A 58 1.06 -31.94 -3.86
CA ASN A 58 0.44 -32.48 -5.06
C ASN A 58 1.47 -32.93 -6.12
N GLY A 59 2.77 -32.72 -5.87
CA GLY A 59 3.84 -33.07 -6.82
C GLY A 59 3.92 -32.15 -8.04
N HIS A 60 3.33 -30.95 -7.97
CA HIS A 60 3.41 -29.96 -9.05
C HIS A 60 4.73 -29.18 -9.04
N VAL A 61 5.47 -29.23 -7.93
CA VAL A 61 6.74 -28.51 -7.73
C VAL A 61 7.78 -29.46 -7.16
N GLU A 62 8.98 -29.44 -7.74
CA GLU A 62 10.13 -30.20 -7.27
C GLU A 62 10.72 -29.62 -5.97
N GLN A 63 11.34 -30.45 -5.11
CA GLN A 63 11.87 -29.98 -3.82
C GLN A 63 12.87 -28.83 -3.94
N ASN A 64 13.72 -28.83 -4.96
CA ASN A 64 14.70 -27.77 -5.17
C ASN A 64 14.02 -26.44 -5.54
N GLU A 65 13.00 -26.49 -6.40
CA GLU A 65 12.22 -25.32 -6.79
C GLU A 65 11.42 -24.78 -5.60
N TYR A 66 10.80 -25.68 -4.83
CA TYR A 66 10.13 -25.36 -3.57
C TYR A 66 11.07 -24.63 -2.60
N ALA A 67 12.26 -25.17 -2.35
CA ALA A 67 13.23 -24.57 -1.42
C ALA A 67 13.64 -23.16 -1.87
N SER A 68 13.91 -22.98 -3.17
CA SER A 68 14.29 -21.67 -3.72
C SER A 68 13.16 -20.65 -3.62
N THR A 69 11.92 -21.07 -3.86
CA THR A 69 10.73 -20.20 -3.83
C THR A 69 10.34 -19.86 -2.41
N LEU A 70 10.43 -20.83 -1.49
CA LEU A 70 10.23 -20.62 -0.07
C LEU A 70 11.23 -19.61 0.50
N LEU A 71 12.51 -19.71 0.13
CA LEU A 71 13.53 -18.75 0.55
C LEU A 71 13.19 -17.33 0.08
N LYS A 72 12.75 -17.17 -1.18
CA LYS A 72 12.30 -15.86 -1.71
C LYS A 72 11.12 -15.32 -0.92
N LEU A 73 10.11 -16.15 -0.64
CA LEU A 73 8.94 -15.75 0.15
C LEU A 73 9.32 -15.34 1.58
N ILE A 74 10.29 -16.02 2.21
CA ILE A 74 10.78 -15.68 3.55
C ILE A 74 11.46 -14.31 3.53
N VAL A 75 12.36 -14.07 2.57
CA VAL A 75 13.06 -12.78 2.43
C VAL A 75 12.07 -11.64 2.18
N GLU A 76 11.10 -11.85 1.29
CA GLU A 76 10.04 -10.87 1.00
C GLU A 76 9.18 -10.58 2.24
N THR A 77 8.76 -11.63 2.96
CA THR A 77 8.00 -11.51 4.21
C THR A 77 8.75 -10.71 5.27
N ASN A 78 10.05 -10.97 5.44
CA ASN A 78 10.87 -10.23 6.40
C ASN A 78 10.98 -8.75 6.02
N SER A 79 11.17 -8.46 4.72
CA SER A 79 11.25 -7.08 4.22
C SER A 79 9.95 -6.31 4.48
N VAL A 80 8.80 -6.89 4.11
CA VAL A 80 7.48 -6.27 4.31
C VAL A 80 7.15 -6.13 5.80
N THR A 81 7.51 -7.12 6.62
CA THR A 81 7.30 -7.07 8.08
C THR A 81 8.05 -5.90 8.69
N LYS A 82 9.33 -5.74 8.37
CA LYS A 82 10.15 -4.62 8.85
C LYS A 82 9.58 -3.27 8.42
N GLU A 83 9.20 -3.14 7.15
CA GLU A 83 8.58 -1.91 6.66
C GLU A 83 7.26 -1.60 7.38
N ARG A 84 6.45 -2.62 7.65
CA ARG A 84 5.18 -2.47 8.36
C ARG A 84 5.39 -2.06 9.81
N GLU A 85 6.40 -2.59 10.48
CA GLU A 85 6.80 -2.18 11.83
C GLU A 85 7.23 -0.70 11.83
N ASP A 86 8.14 -0.31 10.95
CA ASP A 86 8.63 1.07 10.81
C ASP A 86 7.48 2.06 10.55
N VAL A 87 6.55 1.72 9.65
CA VAL A 87 5.36 2.55 9.37
C VAL A 87 4.40 2.55 10.55
N GLY A 88 4.24 1.41 11.23
CA GLY A 88 3.38 1.28 12.42
C GLY A 88 3.86 2.15 13.57
N GLU A 89 5.17 2.20 13.83
CA GLU A 89 5.78 3.09 14.82
C GLU A 89 5.54 4.56 14.48
N LYS A 90 5.72 4.96 13.21
CA LYS A 90 5.45 6.32 12.75
C LYS A 90 3.98 6.71 12.92
N VAL A 91 3.05 5.83 12.55
CA VAL A 91 1.60 6.06 12.75
C VAL A 91 1.25 6.22 14.23
N LYS A 92 1.82 5.38 15.10
CA LYS A 92 1.63 5.49 16.56
C LYS A 92 2.16 6.83 17.08
N ALA A 93 3.38 7.22 16.73
CA ALA A 93 3.99 8.48 17.17
C ALA A 93 3.17 9.71 16.74
N VAL A 94 2.69 9.72 15.50
CA VAL A 94 1.85 10.82 14.99
C VAL A 94 0.51 10.90 15.71
N ARG A 95 -0.11 9.76 16.02
CA ARG A 95 -1.36 9.73 16.81
C ARG A 95 -1.15 10.23 18.24
N SER A 96 -0.07 9.80 18.90
CA SER A 96 0.26 10.23 20.26
C SER A 96 0.59 11.73 20.35
N ASN A 97 1.30 12.29 19.36
CA ASN A 97 1.58 13.73 19.31
C ASN A 97 0.33 14.57 18.99
N LYS A 98 -0.66 14.02 18.29
CA LYS A 98 -1.94 14.70 18.01
C LYS A 98 -2.89 14.73 19.22
N LEU A 99 -2.65 13.87 20.20
CA LEU A 99 -3.44 13.77 21.45
C LEU A 99 -2.83 14.59 22.61
N ARG A 100 -1.66 15.20 22.40
CA ARG A 100 -1.02 16.16 23.32
C ARG A 100 -1.39 17.59 22.93
#